data_AF-A0A6H1QZK7-F1
#
_entry.id   AF-A0A6H1QZK7-F1
#
_cell.length_a   1.000
_cell.length_b   1.000
_cell.length_c   1.000
_cell.angle_alpha   90.00
_cell.angle_beta   90.00
_cell.angle_gamma   90.00
#
_symmetry.space_group_name_H-M   'P 1'
#
loop_
_entity.id
_entity.type
_entity.pdbx_description
1 polymer ?
#
loop_
_entity_poly.entity_id
_entity_poly.type
_entity_poly.pdbx_seq_one_letter_code
_entity_poly.pdbx_strand_id
1 'polypeptide(L)'
;MCDESREALGQALSGSNDLEAAEALGLQRSAADQLDEARAKVAAIRERIEQYRRCIGAGASSAAGSKPPEPERLAVPKRPPNAVGVDGSEYPGAAAWAVDEGLPPRVQRGAGSPTVGYVRVNGLPTRVQSGADGFSDTVDQRLREIGVRRPFDLRRHVEMKIAAMMTRTGDQHQEVVINHAPCGSEPGQTRGCHDMLERFLPRGRSMTVYGTTADGKPFSHTYHGKGS
;
A
#
# COMPACT_ATOMS: atom_id res chain seq x y z
N MET A 1 -31.40 -14.74 -4.40
CA MET A 1 -31.22 -14.69 -5.86
C MET A 1 -30.18 -15.70 -6.37
N CYS A 2 -29.08 -15.98 -5.65
CA CYS A 2 -28.15 -17.06 -6.07
C CYS A 2 -28.66 -18.49 -5.79
N ASP A 3 -29.46 -18.69 -4.73
CA ASP A 3 -29.92 -20.03 -4.34
C ASP A 3 -30.93 -20.63 -5.33
N GLU A 4 -31.87 -19.83 -5.85
CA GLU A 4 -32.87 -20.28 -6.84
C GLU A 4 -32.23 -20.75 -8.15
N SER A 5 -31.17 -20.07 -8.61
CA SER A 5 -30.43 -20.51 -9.81
C SER A 5 -29.65 -21.80 -9.56
N ARG A 6 -29.21 -22.05 -8.31
CA ARG A 6 -28.48 -23.28 -7.94
C ARG A 6 -29.40 -24.49 -7.86
N GLU A 7 -30.61 -24.33 -7.33
CA GLU A 7 -31.63 -25.38 -7.31
C GLU A 7 -32.13 -25.71 -8.72
N ALA A 8 -32.40 -24.71 -9.55
CA ALA A 8 -32.87 -24.92 -10.92
C ALA A 8 -31.84 -25.70 -11.76
N LEU A 9 -30.55 -25.38 -11.64
CA LEU A 9 -29.49 -26.10 -12.34
C LEU A 9 -29.30 -27.52 -11.79
N GLY A 10 -29.35 -27.69 -10.46
CA GLY A 10 -29.27 -29.00 -9.83
C GLY A 10 -30.41 -29.94 -10.23
N GLN A 11 -31.63 -29.41 -10.37
CA GLN A 11 -32.78 -30.17 -10.87
C GLN A 11 -32.65 -30.50 -12.37
N ALA A 12 -32.19 -29.56 -13.19
CA ALA A 12 -32.00 -29.77 -14.63
C ALA A 12 -30.94 -30.84 -14.95
N LEU A 13 -29.95 -31.01 -14.07
CA LEU A 13 -28.87 -31.98 -14.22
C LEU A 13 -29.10 -33.30 -13.45
N SER A 14 -30.19 -33.39 -12.68
CA SER A 14 -30.54 -34.60 -11.93
C SER A 14 -30.94 -35.73 -12.89
N GLY A 15 -30.04 -36.68 -13.10
CA GLY A 15 -30.24 -37.84 -13.99
C GLY A 15 -29.35 -37.85 -15.23
N SER A 16 -28.53 -36.81 -15.44
CA SER A 16 -27.47 -36.85 -16.46
C SER A 16 -26.28 -37.69 -15.97
N ASN A 17 -25.79 -38.60 -16.81
CA ASN A 17 -24.54 -39.35 -16.58
C ASN A 17 -23.33 -38.62 -17.18
N ASP A 18 -23.48 -37.35 -17.55
CA ASP A 18 -22.42 -36.54 -18.12
C ASP A 18 -21.43 -36.11 -17.02
N LEU A 19 -20.18 -36.56 -17.17
CA LEU A 19 -19.08 -36.25 -16.25
C LEU A 19 -18.81 -34.74 -16.20
N GLU A 20 -18.91 -34.06 -17.34
CA GLU A 20 -18.63 -32.62 -17.45
C GLU A 20 -19.69 -31.80 -16.68
N ALA A 21 -20.95 -32.25 -16.71
CA ALA A 21 -22.03 -31.65 -15.93
C ALA A 21 -21.84 -31.83 -14.42
N ALA A 22 -21.34 -32.98 -13.98
CA ALA A 22 -21.03 -33.24 -12.57
C ALA A 22 -19.84 -32.40 -12.08
N GLU A 23 -18.80 -32.24 -12.89
CA GLU A 23 -17.64 -31.38 -12.60
C GLU A 23 -18.05 -29.90 -12.50
N ALA A 24 -18.87 -29.41 -13.43
CA ALA A 24 -19.38 -28.04 -13.41
C ALA A 24 -20.18 -27.73 -12.13
N LEU A 25 -21.03 -28.67 -11.68
CA LEU A 25 -21.76 -28.54 -10.40
C LEU A 25 -20.82 -28.54 -9.20
N GLY A 26 -19.76 -29.35 -9.23
CA GLY A 26 -18.74 -29.38 -8.18
C GLY A 26 -18.00 -28.05 -8.07
N LEU A 27 -17.58 -27.48 -9.21
CA LEU A 27 -16.93 -26.16 -9.27
C LEU A 27 -17.86 -25.05 -8.78
N GLN A 28 -19.14 -25.07 -9.17
CA GLN A 28 -20.11 -24.06 -8.72
C GLN A 28 -20.36 -24.13 -7.20
N ARG A 29 -20.43 -25.32 -6.62
CA ARG A 29 -20.56 -25.49 -5.16
C ARG A 29 -19.34 -24.97 -4.43
N SER A 30 -18.14 -25.35 -4.88
CA SER A 30 -16.88 -24.86 -4.32
C SER A 30 -16.78 -23.33 -4.37
N ALA A 31 -17.16 -22.72 -5.50
CA ALA A 31 -17.18 -21.26 -5.64
C ALA A 31 -18.18 -20.59 -4.69
N ALA A 32 -19.35 -21.19 -4.47
CA ALA A 32 -20.33 -20.69 -3.51
C ALA A 32 -19.81 -20.75 -2.07
N ASP A 33 -19.20 -21.88 -1.67
CA ASP A 33 -18.62 -22.06 -0.34
C ASP A 33 -17.50 -21.04 -0.08
N GLN A 34 -16.66 -20.77 -1.08
CA GLN A 34 -15.61 -19.74 -1.00
C GLN A 34 -16.18 -18.32 -0.84
N LEU A 35 -17.29 -18.00 -1.52
CA LEU A 35 -17.95 -16.70 -1.39
C LEU A 35 -18.56 -16.51 0.00
N ASP A 36 -19.18 -17.56 0.56
CA ASP A 36 -19.74 -17.49 1.90
C ASP A 36 -18.65 -17.40 2.98
N GLU A 37 -17.54 -18.11 2.81
CA GLU A 37 -16.36 -17.96 3.67
C GLU A 37 -15.79 -16.52 3.61
N ALA A 38 -15.67 -15.95 2.40
CA ALA A 38 -15.20 -14.58 2.23
C ALA A 38 -16.15 -13.55 2.88
N ARG A 39 -17.47 -13.74 2.74
CA ARG A 39 -18.48 -12.90 3.40
C ARG A 39 -18.39 -12.98 4.92
N ALA A 40 -18.22 -14.19 5.47
CA ALA A 40 -18.06 -14.38 6.91
C ALA A 40 -16.80 -13.65 7.44
N LYS A 41 -15.68 -13.72 6.70
CA LYS A 41 -14.45 -12.99 7.04
C LYS A 41 -14.65 -11.47 7.02
N VAL A 42 -15.35 -10.93 6.02
CA VAL A 42 -15.65 -9.49 5.93
C VAL A 42 -16.56 -9.05 7.08
N ALA A 43 -17.58 -9.83 7.42
CA ALA A 43 -18.47 -9.55 8.56
C ALA A 43 -17.70 -9.51 9.88
N ALA A 44 -16.80 -10.47 10.11
CA ALA A 44 -15.95 -10.52 11.31
C ALA A 44 -15.01 -9.30 11.40
N ILE A 45 -14.43 -8.85 10.28
CA ILE A 45 -13.61 -7.64 10.23
C ILE A 45 -14.44 -6.41 10.62
N ARG A 46 -15.66 -6.27 10.08
CA ARG A 46 -16.55 -5.15 10.41
C ARG A 46 -16.88 -5.10 11.90
N GLU A 47 -17.24 -6.23 12.50
CA GLU A 47 -17.52 -6.32 13.93
C GLU A 47 -16.31 -5.90 14.78
N ARG A 48 -15.12 -6.32 14.39
CA ARG A 48 -13.87 -5.98 15.10
C ARG A 48 -13.54 -4.48 15.00
N ILE A 49 -13.83 -3.85 13.86
CA ILE A 49 -13.72 -2.39 13.68
C ILE A 49 -14.72 -1.66 14.57
N GLU A 50 -15.98 -2.11 14.64
CA GLU A 50 -17.01 -1.50 15.50
C GLU A 50 -16.69 -1.67 16.99
N GLN A 51 -16.12 -2.81 17.38
CA GLN A 51 -15.62 -3.02 18.74
C GLN A 51 -14.48 -2.06 19.07
N TYR A 52 -13.50 -1.92 18.17
CA TYR A 52 -12.39 -0.98 18.34
C TYR A 52 -12.89 0.47 18.46
N ARG A 53 -13.84 0.88 17.62
CA ARG A 53 -14.49 2.21 17.69
C ARG A 53 -15.16 2.46 19.05
N ARG A 54 -15.81 1.45 19.63
CA ARG A 54 -16.41 1.56 20.97
C ARG A 54 -15.34 1.71 22.06
N CYS A 55 -14.24 0.97 21.97
CA CYS A 55 -13.13 1.07 22.93
C CYS A 55 -12.48 2.45 22.92
N ILE A 56 -12.28 3.06 21.74
CA ILE A 56 -11.67 4.40 21.62
C ILE A 56 -12.66 5.53 21.94
N GLY A 57 -13.97 5.33 21.71
CA GLY A 57 -15.00 6.33 21.96
C GLY A 57 -15.41 6.48 23.44
N ALA A 58 -15.17 5.46 24.27
CA ALA A 58 -15.51 5.49 25.70
C ALA A 58 -14.55 6.33 26.57
N GLY A 59 -13.50 6.93 25.99
CA GLY A 59 -12.45 7.66 26.72
C GLY A 59 -12.50 9.19 26.65
N ALA A 60 -13.48 9.80 25.99
CA ALA A 60 -13.49 11.26 25.79
C ALA A 60 -14.77 11.94 26.30
N SER A 61 -14.78 12.24 27.60
CA SER A 61 -15.64 13.31 28.14
C SER A 61 -15.02 14.01 29.35
N SER A 62 -14.48 15.20 29.11
CA SER A 62 -14.44 16.38 29.99
C SER A 62 -13.87 17.53 29.13
N ALA A 63 -14.70 18.49 28.69
CA ALA A 63 -15.06 19.75 29.39
C ALA A 63 -13.82 20.62 29.69
N ALA A 64 -13.76 21.93 29.47
CA ALA A 64 -14.62 22.93 28.84
C ALA A 64 -13.76 24.19 28.58
N GLY A 65 -14.19 25.02 27.63
CA GLY A 65 -14.02 26.48 27.55
C GLY A 65 -12.68 27.15 27.88
N SER A 66 -12.06 27.79 26.88
CA SER A 66 -11.33 29.05 27.05
C SER A 66 -11.25 29.82 25.72
N LYS A 67 -11.24 31.16 25.86
CA LYS A 67 -11.35 32.27 24.89
C LYS A 67 -10.56 32.14 23.56
N PRO A 68 -10.97 32.87 22.50
CA PRO A 68 -10.19 32.96 21.27
C PRO A 68 -8.92 33.80 21.49
N PRO A 69 -7.71 33.29 21.19
CA PRO A 69 -6.52 34.12 21.18
C PRO A 69 -6.43 34.93 19.87
N GLU A 70 -5.91 36.12 20.06
CA GLU A 70 -5.43 37.12 19.09
C GLU A 70 -4.57 36.47 17.97
N PRO A 71 -4.57 36.98 16.72
CA PRO A 71 -3.89 36.34 15.60
C PRO A 71 -2.36 36.39 15.77
N GLU A 72 -1.86 35.40 16.51
CA GLU A 72 -0.46 35.08 16.68
C GLU A 72 0.08 34.64 15.32
N ARG A 73 1.12 35.35 14.84
CA ARG A 73 1.86 34.96 13.64
C ARG A 73 2.22 33.48 13.77
N LEU A 74 1.69 32.64 12.88
CA LEU A 74 1.94 31.20 12.87
C LEU A 74 3.45 30.95 12.96
N ALA A 75 3.91 30.53 14.13
CA ALA A 75 5.23 29.97 14.30
C ALA A 75 5.35 28.81 13.31
N VAL A 76 6.41 28.78 12.52
CA VAL A 76 6.73 27.64 11.66
C VAL A 76 6.66 26.39 12.56
N PRO A 77 5.80 25.40 12.25
CA PRO A 77 5.67 24.24 13.11
C PRO A 77 7.04 23.59 13.29
N LYS A 78 7.49 23.45 14.54
CA LYS A 78 8.73 22.74 14.87
C LYS A 78 8.65 21.36 14.18
N ARG A 79 9.59 21.09 13.27
CA ARG A 79 9.66 19.83 12.55
C ARG A 79 9.66 18.69 13.59
N PRO A 80 8.82 17.66 13.45
CA PRO A 80 8.84 16.54 14.38
C PRO A 80 10.24 15.91 14.40
N PRO A 81 10.71 15.42 15.56
CA PRO A 81 12.00 14.75 15.64
C PRO A 81 12.06 13.58 14.67
N ASN A 82 13.26 13.28 14.14
CA ASN A 82 13.47 12.13 13.27
C ASN A 82 13.15 10.83 14.01
N ALA A 83 12.55 9.88 13.31
CA ALA A 83 12.42 8.51 13.79
C ALA A 83 13.76 7.78 13.60
N VAL A 84 14.06 6.80 14.46
CA VAL A 84 15.33 6.06 14.43
C VAL A 84 15.04 4.57 14.25
N GLY A 85 15.56 3.99 13.18
CA GLY A 85 15.43 2.56 12.90
C GLY A 85 16.26 1.69 13.85
N VAL A 86 16.03 0.38 13.80
CA VAL A 86 16.72 -0.61 14.66
C VAL A 86 18.24 -0.65 14.47
N ASP A 87 18.74 -0.15 13.35
CA ASP A 87 20.16 -0.07 12.97
C ASP A 87 20.77 1.32 13.19
N GLY A 88 20.02 2.24 13.81
CA GLY A 88 20.44 3.62 14.03
C GLY A 88 20.24 4.56 12.85
N SER A 89 19.70 4.07 11.71
CA SER A 89 19.39 4.94 10.56
C SER A 89 18.25 5.92 10.91
N GLU A 90 18.38 7.17 10.46
CA GLU A 90 17.39 8.22 10.70
C GLU A 90 16.35 8.30 9.58
N TYR A 91 15.10 8.50 9.97
CA TYR A 91 13.94 8.68 9.09
C TYR A 91 13.22 9.99 9.44
N PRO A 92 12.51 10.63 8.49
CA PRO A 92 11.64 11.77 8.82
C PRO A 92 10.64 11.38 9.93
N GLY A 93 10.31 12.29 10.84
CA GLY A 93 9.37 11.99 11.94
C GLY A 93 8.00 11.47 11.48
N ALA A 94 7.54 11.89 10.30
CA ALA A 94 6.32 11.37 9.68
C ALA A 94 6.37 9.86 9.35
N ALA A 95 7.55 9.26 9.33
CA ALA A 95 7.77 7.83 9.08
C ALA A 95 7.74 6.96 10.35
N ALA A 96 7.61 7.57 11.54
CA ALA A 96 7.66 6.86 12.83
C ALA A 96 6.71 5.65 12.87
N TRP A 97 5.50 5.80 12.31
CA TRP A 97 4.50 4.73 12.28
C TRP A 97 5.00 3.46 11.59
N ALA A 98 5.84 3.54 10.56
CA ALA A 98 6.35 2.34 9.89
C ALA A 98 7.57 1.77 10.62
N VAL A 99 8.36 2.63 11.28
CA VAL A 99 9.46 2.19 12.15
C VAL A 99 8.92 1.39 13.33
N ASP A 100 7.83 1.87 13.95
CA ASP A 100 7.14 1.19 15.06
C ASP A 100 6.55 -0.17 14.64
N GLU A 101 6.14 -0.31 13.36
CA GLU A 101 5.67 -1.57 12.76
C GLU A 101 6.80 -2.57 12.44
N GLY A 102 8.05 -2.25 12.80
CA GLY A 102 9.20 -3.14 12.60
C GLY A 102 9.81 -3.03 11.21
N LEU A 103 9.96 -1.81 10.68
CA LEU A 103 10.75 -1.58 9.47
C LEU A 103 12.16 -2.19 9.65
N PRO A 104 12.59 -3.09 8.76
CA PRO A 104 13.88 -3.76 8.91
C PRO A 104 15.06 -2.80 8.73
N PRO A 105 16.29 -3.22 9.09
CA PRO A 105 17.50 -2.43 8.89
C PRO A 105 17.61 -1.86 7.49
N ARG A 106 18.31 -0.74 7.37
CA ARG A 106 18.57 -0.10 6.10
C ARG A 106 19.32 -1.06 5.16
N VAL A 107 18.94 -1.05 3.88
CA VAL A 107 19.66 -1.80 2.86
C VAL A 107 21.08 -1.25 2.70
N GLN A 108 22.07 -2.11 2.90
CA GLN A 108 23.45 -1.84 2.52
C GLN A 108 23.68 -2.35 1.09
N ARG A 109 24.19 -1.50 0.20
CA ARG A 109 24.43 -1.89 -1.20
C ARG A 109 25.42 -3.06 -1.26
N GLY A 110 25.08 -4.06 -2.07
CA GLY A 110 25.89 -5.28 -2.21
C GLY A 110 25.62 -6.37 -1.14
N ALA A 111 24.87 -6.07 -0.08
CA ALA A 111 24.56 -7.05 0.97
C ALA A 111 23.43 -8.04 0.58
N GLY A 112 22.73 -7.80 -0.53
CA GLY A 112 21.65 -8.66 -1.02
C GLY A 112 20.33 -8.57 -0.23
N SER A 113 20.26 -7.73 0.81
CA SER A 113 19.03 -7.50 1.57
C SER A 113 17.98 -6.79 0.71
N PRO A 114 16.71 -7.21 0.77
CA PRO A 114 15.65 -6.58 0.00
C PRO A 114 15.29 -5.21 0.57
N THR A 115 14.85 -4.30 -0.30
CA THR A 115 14.13 -3.11 0.13
C THR A 115 12.75 -3.53 0.62
N VAL A 116 12.35 -3.00 1.77
CA VAL A 116 11.05 -3.24 2.40
C VAL A 116 10.45 -1.88 2.71
N GLY A 117 9.16 -1.75 2.46
CA GLY A 117 8.42 -0.59 2.86
C GLY A 117 7.04 -0.92 3.39
N TYR A 118 6.41 0.11 3.94
CA TYR A 118 5.03 0.10 4.36
C TYR A 118 4.28 1.24 3.68
N VAL A 119 3.03 0.96 3.34
CA VAL A 119 2.04 1.94 2.86
C VAL A 119 0.76 1.78 3.65
N ARG A 120 -0.02 2.85 3.82
CA ARG A 120 -1.34 2.76 4.45
C ARG A 120 -2.42 2.48 3.42
N VAL A 121 -2.94 1.26 3.42
CA VAL A 121 -4.11 0.89 2.61
C VAL A 121 -5.32 0.84 3.53
N ASN A 122 -6.34 1.67 3.27
CA ASN A 122 -7.51 1.80 4.13
C ASN A 122 -7.18 2.09 5.61
N GLY A 123 -6.12 2.87 5.84
CA GLY A 123 -5.62 3.22 7.17
C GLY A 123 -4.79 2.14 7.87
N LEU A 124 -4.62 0.96 7.27
CA LEU A 124 -3.82 -0.14 7.83
C LEU A 124 -2.43 -0.20 7.19
N PRO A 125 -1.35 -0.43 7.98
CA PRO A 125 -0.02 -0.62 7.45
C PRO A 125 0.02 -1.91 6.62
N THR A 126 0.42 -1.79 5.36
CA THR A 126 0.59 -2.90 4.42
C THR A 126 2.06 -2.97 4.03
N ARG A 127 2.69 -4.11 4.31
CA ARG A 127 4.09 -4.35 3.98
C ARG A 127 4.25 -4.68 2.50
N VAL A 128 5.22 -4.04 1.85
CA VAL A 128 5.60 -4.27 0.46
C VAL A 128 7.11 -4.51 0.41
N GLN A 129 7.55 -5.45 -0.43
CA GLN A 129 8.97 -5.82 -0.52
C GLN A 129 9.45 -5.80 -1.97
N SER A 130 10.72 -5.47 -2.16
CA SER A 130 11.37 -5.56 -3.47
C SER A 130 11.49 -7.02 -3.93
N GLY A 131 11.35 -7.26 -5.23
CA GLY A 131 11.35 -8.59 -5.82
C GLY A 131 10.20 -8.76 -6.82
N ALA A 132 10.07 -9.91 -7.46
CA ALA A 132 8.93 -10.18 -8.33
C ALA A 132 7.71 -10.59 -7.49
N ASP A 133 6.54 -10.01 -7.78
CA ASP A 133 5.25 -10.40 -7.20
C ASP A 133 4.10 -10.06 -8.15
N GLY A 134 2.85 -10.24 -7.71
CA GLY A 134 1.65 -9.96 -8.52
C GLY A 134 1.48 -8.50 -8.95
N PHE A 135 2.21 -7.54 -8.35
CA PHE A 135 2.20 -6.15 -8.79
C PHE A 135 3.22 -5.88 -9.90
N SER A 136 4.25 -6.72 -10.07
CA SER A 136 5.27 -6.53 -11.10
C SER A 136 4.67 -6.44 -12.50
N ASP A 137 3.68 -7.27 -12.82
CA ASP A 137 3.01 -7.24 -14.13
C ASP A 137 2.19 -5.96 -14.34
N THR A 138 1.57 -5.45 -13.27
CA THR A 138 0.84 -4.16 -13.30
C THR A 138 1.81 -3.01 -13.55
N VAL A 139 2.99 -3.05 -12.92
CA VAL A 139 4.05 -2.07 -13.16
C VAL A 139 4.54 -2.14 -14.62
N ASP A 140 4.81 -3.34 -15.12
CA ASP A 140 5.24 -3.54 -16.51
C ASP A 140 4.20 -3.04 -17.52
N GLN A 141 2.92 -3.33 -17.27
CA GLN A 141 1.83 -2.82 -18.11
C GLN A 141 1.81 -1.29 -18.13
N ARG A 142 1.84 -0.65 -16.95
CA ARG A 142 1.79 0.81 -16.87
C ARG A 142 3.01 1.47 -17.52
N LEU A 143 4.20 0.90 -17.34
CA LEU A 143 5.42 1.38 -18.00
C LEU A 143 5.29 1.36 -19.53
N ARG A 144 4.68 0.29 -20.10
CA ARG A 144 4.40 0.22 -21.53
C ARG A 144 3.41 1.29 -21.99
N GLU A 145 2.34 1.53 -21.23
CA GLU A 145 1.33 2.56 -21.54
C GLU A 145 1.94 3.96 -21.61
N ILE A 146 2.91 4.28 -20.74
CA ILE A 146 3.60 5.58 -20.75
C ILE A 146 4.83 5.64 -21.68
N GLY A 147 4.97 4.65 -22.58
CA GLY A 147 5.98 4.60 -23.63
C GLY A 147 7.40 4.21 -23.17
N VAL A 148 7.55 3.62 -21.99
CA VAL A 148 8.85 3.18 -21.47
C VAL A 148 9.15 1.76 -21.96
N ARG A 149 10.04 1.64 -22.96
CA ARG A 149 10.33 0.38 -23.66
C ARG A 149 11.40 -0.51 -23.01
N ARG A 150 12.23 0.04 -22.14
CA ARG A 150 13.25 -0.69 -21.37
C ARG A 150 13.33 -0.08 -19.99
N PRO A 151 12.45 -0.48 -19.06
CA PRO A 151 12.70 -0.10 -17.70
C PRO A 151 13.98 -0.82 -17.25
N PHE A 152 14.82 -0.13 -16.48
CA PHE A 152 15.62 -0.80 -15.45
C PHE A 152 14.68 -1.76 -14.65
N ASP A 153 15.17 -2.63 -13.77
CA ASP A 153 14.29 -3.61 -13.07
C ASP A 153 13.33 -2.98 -12.01
N LEU A 154 12.77 -1.80 -12.31
CA LEU A 154 11.83 -0.97 -11.60
C LEU A 154 10.56 -1.73 -11.21
N ARG A 155 10.14 -2.74 -11.99
CA ARG A 155 8.96 -3.58 -11.69
C ARG A 155 9.07 -4.33 -10.36
N ARG A 156 10.29 -4.50 -9.86
CA ARG A 156 10.57 -5.14 -8.59
C ARG A 156 10.68 -4.14 -7.45
N HIS A 157 10.70 -2.85 -7.70
CA HIS A 157 10.93 -1.83 -6.66
C HIS A 157 9.63 -1.54 -5.89
N VAL A 158 9.78 -1.25 -4.60
CA VAL A 158 8.65 -1.07 -3.68
C VAL A 158 7.77 0.11 -4.11
N GLU A 159 8.41 1.22 -4.48
CA GLU A 159 7.76 2.48 -4.84
C GLU A 159 6.90 2.34 -6.09
N MET A 160 7.39 1.57 -7.07
CA MET A 160 6.66 1.34 -8.33
C MET A 160 5.44 0.46 -8.11
N LYS A 161 5.57 -0.58 -7.27
CA LYS A 161 4.43 -1.43 -6.89
C LYS A 161 3.35 -0.64 -6.16
N ILE A 162 3.75 0.24 -5.26
CA ILE A 162 2.78 1.09 -4.54
C ILE A 162 2.15 2.12 -5.47
N ALA A 163 2.92 2.74 -6.35
CA ALA A 163 2.35 3.61 -7.37
C ALA A 163 1.36 2.86 -8.29
N ALA A 164 1.61 1.58 -8.57
CA ALA A 164 0.66 0.71 -9.29
C ALA A 164 -0.56 0.34 -8.43
N MET A 165 -0.40 0.16 -7.11
CA MET A 165 -1.55 -0.01 -6.21
C MET A 165 -2.47 1.22 -6.24
N MET A 166 -1.91 2.44 -6.25
CA MET A 166 -2.67 3.67 -6.34
C MET A 166 -3.52 3.77 -7.62
N THR A 167 -3.10 3.11 -8.71
CA THR A 167 -3.94 3.06 -9.93
C THR A 167 -5.20 2.24 -9.72
N ARG A 168 -5.15 1.21 -8.87
CA ARG A 168 -6.26 0.31 -8.56
C ARG A 168 -7.15 0.80 -7.43
N THR A 169 -6.59 1.37 -6.37
CA THR A 169 -7.35 1.81 -5.18
C THR A 169 -8.07 3.14 -5.41
N GLY A 170 -7.58 3.97 -6.34
CA GLY A 170 -8.16 5.28 -6.59
C GLY A 170 -7.66 6.39 -5.67
N ASP A 171 -6.73 6.08 -4.75
CA ASP A 171 -6.21 7.02 -3.77
C ASP A 171 -5.58 8.26 -4.41
N GLN A 172 -5.93 9.43 -3.89
CA GLN A 172 -5.39 10.71 -4.35
C GLN A 172 -3.97 10.97 -3.80
N HIS A 173 -3.70 10.48 -2.59
CA HIS A 173 -2.43 10.64 -1.91
C HIS A 173 -2.06 9.37 -1.15
N GLN A 174 -0.80 8.98 -1.21
CA GLN A 174 -0.25 7.87 -0.42
C GLN A 174 1.08 8.25 0.22
N GLU A 175 1.22 7.88 1.49
CA GLU A 175 2.48 7.96 2.23
C GLU A 175 3.13 6.58 2.26
N VAL A 176 4.38 6.53 1.83
CA VAL A 176 5.19 5.33 1.73
C VAL A 176 6.43 5.49 2.58
N VAL A 177 6.73 4.52 3.43
CA VAL A 177 8.00 4.47 4.16
C VAL A 177 8.80 3.27 3.66
N ILE A 178 10.06 3.44 3.30
CA ILE A 178 10.96 2.36 2.86
C ILE A 178 12.28 2.40 3.63
N ASN A 179 12.90 1.24 3.86
CA ASN A 179 14.19 1.10 4.55
C ASN A 179 15.40 1.48 3.66
N HIS A 180 15.20 2.33 2.65
CA HIS A 180 16.23 2.82 1.75
C HIS A 180 15.72 4.09 1.05
N ALA A 181 16.57 4.86 0.38
CA ALA A 181 16.13 5.96 -0.48
C ALA A 181 15.74 5.42 -1.86
N PRO A 182 14.78 6.03 -2.58
CA PRO A 182 14.45 5.60 -3.93
C PRO A 182 15.66 5.62 -4.86
N CYS A 183 15.81 4.61 -5.72
CA CYS A 183 16.92 4.63 -6.66
C CYS A 183 16.82 5.83 -7.63
N GLY A 184 17.96 6.41 -7.96
CA GLY A 184 18.08 7.66 -8.73
C GLY A 184 17.97 8.93 -7.88
N SER A 185 17.75 8.83 -6.56
CA SER A 185 17.61 10.02 -5.69
C SER A 185 18.92 10.52 -5.10
N GLU A 186 19.96 9.69 -5.03
CA GLU A 186 21.25 10.07 -4.44
C GLU A 186 22.30 10.40 -5.52
N PRO A 187 23.26 11.32 -5.23
CA PRO A 187 24.35 11.62 -6.15
C PRO A 187 25.10 10.38 -6.63
N GLY A 188 25.38 10.31 -7.93
CA GLY A 188 26.10 9.20 -8.55
C GLY A 188 25.25 7.95 -8.84
N GLN A 189 23.96 7.95 -8.50
CA GLN A 189 23.04 6.88 -8.92
C GLN A 189 22.60 7.04 -10.38
N THR A 190 22.39 5.91 -11.06
CA THR A 190 21.72 5.89 -12.37
C THR A 190 20.24 6.24 -12.22
N ARG A 191 19.62 6.67 -13.34
CA ARG A 191 18.17 6.93 -13.39
C ARG A 191 17.37 5.76 -12.84
N GLY A 192 16.33 6.05 -12.06
CA GLY A 192 15.59 5.06 -11.30
C GLY A 192 14.14 5.43 -11.01
N CYS A 193 13.62 4.97 -9.88
CA CYS A 193 12.29 5.29 -9.39
C CYS A 193 12.12 6.80 -9.22
N HIS A 194 13.12 7.49 -8.69
CA HIS A 194 13.06 8.93 -8.44
C HIS A 194 12.71 9.72 -9.72
N ASP A 195 13.29 9.34 -10.87
CA ASP A 195 13.01 9.97 -12.16
C ASP A 195 11.69 9.54 -12.79
N MET A 196 11.19 8.34 -12.45
CA MET A 196 10.06 7.72 -13.13
C MET A 196 8.73 7.98 -12.44
N LEU A 197 8.72 8.13 -11.11
CA LEU A 197 7.50 8.12 -10.31
C LEU A 197 6.49 9.19 -10.72
N GLU A 198 6.92 10.43 -11.02
CA GLU A 198 6.00 11.47 -11.47
C GLU A 198 5.34 11.13 -12.81
N ARG A 199 6.06 10.51 -13.75
CA ARG A 199 5.50 10.09 -15.05
C ARG A 199 4.61 8.86 -14.91
N PHE A 200 4.93 7.99 -13.96
CA PHE A 200 4.21 6.75 -13.71
C PHE A 200 2.85 7.01 -13.03
N LEU A 201 2.85 7.90 -12.04
CA LEU A 201 1.65 8.29 -11.30
C LEU A 201 0.65 9.04 -12.21
N PRO A 202 -0.65 8.67 -12.18
CA PRO A 202 -1.69 9.40 -12.90
C PRO A 202 -1.82 10.85 -12.42
N ARG A 203 -2.23 11.75 -13.32
CA ARG A 203 -2.53 13.15 -12.97
C ARG A 203 -3.52 13.26 -11.81
N GLY A 204 -3.31 14.26 -10.97
CA GLY A 204 -4.11 14.52 -9.77
C GLY A 204 -3.72 13.68 -8.56
N ARG A 205 -2.89 12.63 -8.74
CA ARG A 205 -2.39 11.81 -7.64
C ARG A 205 -1.02 12.26 -7.16
N SER A 206 -0.70 11.95 -5.92
CA SER A 206 0.61 12.22 -5.34
C SER A 206 1.06 11.10 -4.41
N MET A 207 2.37 10.90 -4.31
CA MET A 207 2.95 9.92 -3.40
C MET A 207 4.10 10.56 -2.65
N THR A 208 4.06 10.56 -1.32
CA THR A 208 5.20 10.97 -0.49
C THR A 208 5.96 9.73 -0.07
N VAL A 209 7.23 9.67 -0.43
CA VAL A 209 8.15 8.61 0.01
C VAL A 209 9.04 9.15 1.11
N TYR A 210 9.01 8.49 2.26
CA TYR A 210 9.94 8.65 3.35
C TYR A 210 10.91 7.47 3.36
N GLY A 211 12.17 7.73 3.65
CA GLY A 211 13.17 6.67 3.76
C GLY A 211 14.44 7.16 4.41
N THR A 212 15.54 6.45 4.14
CA THR A 212 16.87 6.77 4.61
C THR A 212 17.90 6.65 3.49
N THR A 213 18.83 7.59 3.39
CA THR A 213 19.95 7.58 2.42
C THR A 213 20.97 6.48 2.75
N ALA A 214 21.93 6.26 1.85
CA ALA A 214 23.02 5.30 2.04
C ALA A 214 23.91 5.60 3.27
N ASP A 215 23.90 6.84 3.76
CA ASP A 215 24.62 7.28 4.96
C ASP A 215 23.73 7.30 6.22
N GLY A 216 22.52 6.74 6.14
CA GLY A 216 21.60 6.67 7.29
C GLY A 216 20.89 7.99 7.61
N LYS A 217 20.78 8.92 6.64
CA LYS A 217 20.11 10.22 6.83
C LYS A 217 18.69 10.23 6.29
N PRO A 218 17.78 11.03 6.88
CA PRO A 218 16.37 11.00 6.49
C PRO A 218 16.19 11.48 5.04
N PHE A 219 15.45 10.71 4.26
CA PHE A 219 14.99 11.07 2.92
C PHE A 219 13.48 11.33 2.93
N SER A 220 13.04 12.39 2.25
CA SER A 220 11.63 12.63 1.98
C SER A 220 11.45 13.32 0.64
N HIS A 221 10.51 12.83 -0.16
CA HIS A 221 10.11 13.49 -1.40
C HIS A 221 8.66 13.21 -1.75
N THR A 222 7.95 14.22 -2.25
CA THR A 222 6.58 14.09 -2.74
C THR A 222 6.57 14.17 -4.26
N TYR A 223 6.18 13.06 -4.90
CA TYR A 223 6.03 12.96 -6.34
C TYR A 223 4.61 13.33 -6.74
N HIS A 224 4.47 14.22 -7.71
CA HIS A 224 3.17 14.62 -8.25
C HIS A 224 2.96 14.00 -9.62
N GLY A 225 1.83 13.31 -9.80
CA GLY A 225 1.52 12.58 -11.01
C GLY A 225 1.33 13.48 -12.22
N LYS A 226 2.03 13.12 -13.29
CA LYS A 226 2.03 13.77 -14.62
C LYS A 226 1.57 12.82 -15.72
N GLY A 227 1.41 11.53 -15.41
CA GLY A 227 0.97 10.50 -16.35
C GLY A 227 -0.48 10.69 -16.78
N SER A 228 -0.76 10.41 -18.06
CA SER A 228 -2.10 10.36 -18.64
C SER A 228 -2.83 9.06 -18.33
#